data_AF-A0AAV5D9X3-F1
#
_entry.id   AF-A0AAV5D9X3-F1
#
_cell.length_a   1.000
_cell.length_b   1.000
_cell.length_c   1.000
_cell.angle_alpha   90.00
_cell.angle_beta   90.00
_cell.angle_gamma   90.00
#
_symmetry.space_group_name_H-M   'P 1'
#
loop_
_entity.id
_entity.type
_entity.pdbx_description
1 polymer ?
#
loop_
_entity_poly.entity_id
_entity_poly.type
_entity_poly.pdbx_seq_one_letter_code
_entity_poly.pdbx_strand_id
1 'polypeptide(L)' 'MNVNWYPPCPHPSLTMGLVPHCDRPLLTLLSQGDVSGLQAKYRGQWIDVHPIPNAFVINLGHLMEVLHSMHYEFCEFLI' A
#
# COMPACT_ATOMS: atom_id res chain seq x y z
N MET A 1 -9.82 9.12 -7.13
CA MET A 1 -9.53 7.88 -7.89
C MET A 1 -8.26 8.14 -8.65
N ASN A 2 -7.23 7.33 -8.42
CA ASN A 2 -5.92 7.48 -9.06
C ASN A 2 -5.67 6.27 -9.95
N VAL A 3 -4.97 6.47 -11.06
CA VAL A 3 -4.47 5.41 -11.92
C VAL A 3 -2.96 5.56 -11.92
N ASN A 4 -2.27 4.60 -11.32
CA ASN A 4 -0.83 4.64 -11.15
C ASN A 4 -0.17 3.75 -12.21
N TRP A 5 0.87 4.28 -12.88
CA TRP A 5 1.66 3.54 -13.85
C TRP A 5 3.12 3.59 -13.44
N TYR A 6 3.69 2.43 -13.12
CA TYR A 6 5.07 2.26 -12.67
C TYR A 6 5.88 1.59 -13.80
N PRO A 7 6.64 2.34 -14.61
CA PRO A 7 7.44 1.75 -15.68
C PRO A 7 8.60 0.89 -15.15
N PRO A 8 9.15 -0.02 -15.97
CA PRO A 8 10.40 -0.71 -15.64
C PRO A 8 11.53 0.28 -15.32
N CYS A 9 12.21 0.05 -14.19
CA CYS A 9 13.34 0.87 -13.76
C CYS A 9 14.67 0.12 -13.97
N PRO A 10 15.69 0.73 -14.59
CA PRO A 10 17.01 0.11 -14.74
C PRO A 10 17.74 -0.14 -13.41
N HIS A 11 17.47 0.69 -12.39
CA HIS A 11 18.13 0.62 -11.08
C HIS A 11 17.09 0.65 -9.95
N PRO A 12 16.27 -0.40 -9.80
CA PRO A 12 15.15 -0.41 -8.86
C PRO A 12 15.58 -0.33 -7.39
N SER A 13 16.84 -0.67 -7.07
CA SER A 13 17.39 -0.54 -5.71
C SER A 13 17.70 0.90 -5.30
N LEU A 14 17.69 1.85 -6.24
CA LEU A 14 18.01 3.26 -6.00
C LEU A 14 16.79 4.18 -6.01
N THR A 15 15.59 3.63 -6.22
CA THR A 15 14.36 4.41 -6.32
C THR A 15 13.17 3.62 -5.74
N MET A 16 12.03 4.28 -5.63
CA MET A 16 10.77 3.69 -5.21
C MET A 16 9.68 4.15 -6.18
N GLY A 17 8.71 3.28 -6.46
CA GLY A 17 7.53 3.68 -7.23
C GLY A 17 6.68 4.66 -6.44
N LEU A 18 6.49 4.39 -5.15
CA LEU A 18 5.80 5.26 -4.20
C LEU A 18 6.50 5.23 -2.85
N VAL A 19 6.71 6.39 -2.24
CA VAL A 19 7.37 6.47 -0.93
C VAL A 19 6.49 5.89 0.19
N PRO A 20 7.09 5.38 1.28
CA PRO A 20 6.35 4.95 2.47
C PRO A 20 5.41 6.06 2.96
N HIS A 21 4.12 5.73 3.08
CA HIS A 21 3.12 6.67 3.58
C HIS A 21 1.92 5.95 4.17
N CYS A 22 1.10 6.71 4.88
CA CYS A 22 -0.23 6.29 5.33
C CYS A 22 -1.33 6.94 4.51
N ASP A 23 -2.36 6.16 4.24
CA ASP A 23 -3.57 6.66 3.62
C ASP A 23 -4.33 7.58 4.58
N ARG A 24 -4.68 8.78 4.11
CA ARG A 24 -5.53 9.71 4.86
C ARG A 24 -7.03 9.34 4.87
N PRO A 25 -7.62 8.80 3.79
CA PRO A 25 -9.05 8.44 3.77
C PRO A 25 -9.45 7.38 4.80
N LEU A 26 -10.75 7.11 4.93
CA LEU A 26 -11.25 6.02 5.77
C LEU A 26 -10.79 4.64 5.28
N LEU A 27 -10.91 4.43 3.96
CA LEU A 27 -10.73 3.15 3.30
C LEU A 27 -10.16 3.39 1.91
N THR A 28 -9.17 2.61 1.53
CA THR A 28 -8.65 2.54 0.16
C THR A 28 -8.94 1.16 -0.41
N LEU A 29 -9.51 1.11 -1.62
CA LEU A 29 -9.61 -0.12 -2.42
C LEU A 29 -8.59 -0.03 -3.54
N LEU A 30 -7.66 -0.96 -3.56
CA LEU A 30 -6.60 -1.03 -4.56
C LEU A 30 -6.80 -2.27 -5.43
N SER A 31 -7.00 -2.04 -6.73
CA SER A 31 -6.91 -3.08 -7.75
C SER A 31 -5.45 -3.16 -8.21
N GLN A 32 -4.76 -4.24 -7.87
CA GLN A 32 -3.42 -4.49 -8.38
C GLN A 32 -3.48 -5.06 -9.80
N GLY A 33 -2.46 -4.77 -10.61
CA GLY A 33 -2.19 -5.54 -11.83
C GLY A 33 -1.46 -6.85 -11.50
N ASP A 34 -0.91 -7.51 -12.52
CA ASP A 34 -0.29 -8.83 -12.36
C ASP A 34 1.17 -8.80 -11.87
N VAL A 35 1.72 -7.61 -11.64
CA VAL A 35 3.11 -7.40 -11.21
C VAL A 35 3.14 -7.04 -9.71
N SER A 36 3.99 -7.72 -8.95
CA SER A 36 4.21 -7.41 -7.52
C SER A 36 4.99 -6.10 -7.35
N GLY A 37 4.81 -5.45 -6.20
CA GLY A 37 5.48 -4.20 -5.87
C GLY A 37 4.93 -3.57 -4.59
N LEU A 38 3.63 -3.76 -4.33
CA LEU A 38 3.03 -3.31 -3.07
C LEU A 38 3.67 -4.02 -1.88
N GLN A 39 4.17 -3.22 -0.93
CA GLN A 39 4.64 -3.68 0.37
C GLN A 39 3.89 -2.95 1.47
N ALA A 40 3.57 -3.67 2.54
CA ALA A 40 2.99 -3.11 3.75
C ALA A 40 3.97 -3.27 4.90
N LYS A 41 3.97 -2.33 5.85
CA LYS A 41 4.79 -2.45 7.06
C LYS A 41 3.97 -3.09 8.16
N TYR A 42 4.50 -4.16 8.74
CA TYR A 42 3.92 -4.86 9.89
C TYR A 42 4.98 -5.07 10.94
N ARG A 43 4.74 -4.59 12.17
CA ARG A 43 5.67 -4.73 13.30
C ARG A 43 7.11 -4.31 12.97
N GLY A 44 7.24 -3.20 12.22
CA GLY A 44 8.52 -2.64 11.79
C GLY A 44 9.20 -3.36 10.62
N GLN A 45 8.58 -4.41 10.06
CA GLN A 45 9.10 -5.15 8.90
C GLN A 45 8.22 -4.92 7.68
N TRP A 46 8.86 -4.82 6.50
CA TRP A 46 8.14 -4.78 5.24
C TRP A 46 7.74 -6.19 4.82
N ILE A 47 6.48 -6.36 4.43
CA ILE A 47 5.92 -7.60 3.88
C ILE A 47 5.42 -7.34 2.46
N ASP A 48 5.67 -8.29 1.56
CA ASP A 48 5.16 -8.24 0.19
C ASP A 48 3.67 -8.58 0.16
N VAL A 49 2.91 -7.78 -0.58
CA VAL A 49 1.49 -8.03 -0.86
C VAL A 49 1.36 -8.48 -2.31
N HIS A 50 1.39 -9.78 -2.51
CA HIS A 50 1.28 -10.38 -3.83
C HIS A 50 -0.11 -10.16 -4.43
N PRO A 51 -0.20 -9.76 -5.71
CA PRO A 51 -1.47 -9.65 -6.41
C PRO A 51 -2.23 -10.99 -6.41
N ILE A 52 -3.53 -10.92 -6.10
CA ILE A 52 -4.45 -12.05 -6.22
C ILE A 52 -5.43 -11.73 -7.36
N PRO A 53 -5.61 -12.63 -8.36
CA PRO A 53 -6.55 -12.41 -9.44
C PRO A 53 -7.97 -12.13 -8.94
N ASN A 54 -8.62 -11.10 -9.51
CA ASN A 54 -9.98 -10.66 -9.17
C ASN A 54 -10.18 -10.22 -7.70
N ALA A 55 -9.11 -9.80 -7.02
CA ALA A 55 -9.18 -9.30 -5.65
C ALA A 55 -8.82 -7.81 -5.56
N PHE A 56 -9.36 -7.16 -4.54
CA PHE A 56 -8.90 -5.84 -4.10
C PHE A 56 -8.08 -6.00 -2.83
N VAL A 57 -7.01 -5.21 -2.71
CA VAL A 57 -6.41 -4.93 -1.41
C VAL A 57 -7.22 -3.81 -0.74
N ILE A 58 -7.59 -4.04 0.51
CA ILE A 58 -8.29 -3.05 1.33
C ILE A 58 -7.29 -2.52 2.35
N ASN A 59 -7.05 -1.22 2.33
CA ASN A 59 -6.27 -0.52 3.35
C ASN A 59 -7.19 0.35 4.22
N LEU A 60 -6.93 0.37 5.53
CA LEU A 60 -7.62 1.24 6.49
C LEU A 60 -6.73 2.46 6.73
N GLY A 61 -7.21 3.65 6.36
CA GLY A 61 -6.43 4.86 6.55
C GLY A 61 -6.65 5.52 7.92
N HIS A 62 -5.93 6.61 8.17
CA HIS A 62 -5.93 7.32 9.46
C HIS A 62 -7.31 7.71 9.97
N LEU A 63 -8.26 8.03 9.08
CA LEU A 63 -9.60 8.42 9.54
C LEU A 63 -10.32 7.26 10.24
N MET A 64 -10.01 6.00 9.90
CA MET A 64 -10.56 4.81 10.57
C MET A 64 -10.04 4.70 12.01
N GLU A 65 -8.76 4.96 12.23
CA GLU A 65 -8.13 4.97 13.56
C GLU A 65 -8.78 5.99 14.48
N VAL A 66 -8.92 7.22 13.98
CA VAL A 66 -9.50 8.34 14.73
C VAL A 66 -10.95 8.05 15.12
N LEU A 67 -11.77 7.60 14.17
CA LEU A 67 -13.20 7.36 14.42
C LEU A 67 -13.42 6.25 15.45
N HIS A 68 -12.58 5.21 15.44
CA HIS A 68 -12.75 4.05 16.30
C HIS A 68 -11.86 4.09 17.56
N SER A 69 -11.08 5.15 17.75
CA SER A 69 -10.07 5.25 18.82
C SER A 69 -9.15 4.01 18.86
N MET A 70 -8.83 3.47 17.68
CA MET A 70 -7.99 2.29 17.51
C MET A 70 -6.61 2.67 17.01
N HIS A 71 -5.62 1.83 17.26
CA HIS A 71 -4.27 1.96 16.70
C HIS A 71 -4.02 0.76 15.79
N TYR A 72 -3.93 0.96 14.46
CA TYR A 72 -3.66 -0.12 13.52
C TYR A 72 -2.16 -0.17 13.20
N GLU A 73 -1.59 -1.38 13.16
CA GLU A 73 -0.17 -1.57 12.83
C GLU A 73 0.13 -1.43 11.31
N PHE A 74 -0.90 -1.39 10.47
CA PHE A 74 -0.81 -1.42 8.99
C PHE A 74 -1.14 -0.08 8.35
N CYS A 75 -0.49 0.97 8.82
CA CYS A 75 -0.70 2.30 8.28
C CYS A 75 0.23 2.58 7.08
N GLU A 76 1.47 2.06 7.12
CA GLU A 76 2.49 2.36 6.12
C GLU A 76 2.51 1.35 4.96
N PHE A 77 2.46 1.86 3.72
CA PHE A 77 2.65 1.06 2.50
C PHE A 77 3.50 1.81 1.45
N LEU A 78 4.09 1.03 0.54
CA LEU A 78 4.91 1.52 -0.58
C LEU A 78 4.72 0.64 -1.82
N ILE A 79 5.15 1.14 -2.98
CA ILE A 79 5.26 0.38 -4.25
C ILE A 79 6.68 0.52 -4.80
#